data_AF-A0A418BF52-F1
#
_entry.id   AF-A0A418BF52-F1
#
_cell.length_a   1.000
_cell.length_b   1.000
_cell.length_c   1.000
_cell.angle_alpha   90.00
_cell.angle_beta   90.00
_cell.angle_gamma   90.00
#
_symmetry.space_group_name_H-M   'P 1'
#
loop_
_entity.id
_entity.type
_entity.pdbx_description
1 polymer ?
#
loop_
_entity_poly.entity_id
_entity_poly.type
_entity_poly.pdbx_seq_one_letter_code
_entity_poly.pdbx_strand_id
1 'polypeptide(L)'
;MLCPTDATGKNPKCELAPHVINNSWGYTLSTSAFQAAVDAWRAADIIPVFANGNSGRTCSTTGTPADYKNVIGVGNLGTDDKLSPASSRGPTVDGRIKPDVSGPGNRVRSAWHTGNSAYQTISGTSMASPHVAGAIALYLSANKGAKYDQVYKAFTTTADTKTLTPYNENCGGVSDSKYPNNNYGFGRINVASAIGGGVAPPSSSTSAPSPSKPSASDPSTPATSTRRPFPSFPMTSAPSSSPATPRPFPTSPLTPSLPSICNGCTGCYSAFIKFCLPPELGQAECTMFTALQGTWCGKE
;
A
#
# COMPACT_ATOMS: atom_id res chain seq x y z
N MET A 1 2.29 6.85 -8.05
CA MET A 1 3.48 7.25 -8.81
C MET A 1 3.66 6.25 -9.94
N LEU A 2 3.57 6.68 -11.21
CA LEU A 2 3.84 5.82 -12.38
C LEU A 2 5.23 6.12 -12.94
N CYS A 3 5.50 7.41 -13.16
CA CYS A 3 6.82 7.91 -13.53
C CYS A 3 7.31 8.83 -12.41
N PRO A 4 8.42 8.49 -11.72
CA PRO A 4 9.09 9.42 -10.82
C PRO A 4 9.45 10.71 -11.55
N THR A 5 9.41 11.82 -10.83
CA THR A 5 9.84 13.14 -11.30
C THR A 5 11.08 13.58 -10.54
N ASP A 6 11.73 14.65 -11.01
CA ASP A 6 12.72 15.34 -10.19
C ASP A 6 12.07 16.01 -8.97
N ALA A 7 12.90 16.58 -8.09
CA ALA A 7 12.47 17.24 -6.87
C ALA A 7 11.54 18.44 -7.10
N THR A 8 11.46 18.98 -8.33
CA THR A 8 10.56 20.07 -8.70
C THR A 8 9.20 19.58 -9.20
N GLY A 9 8.99 18.27 -9.27
CA GLY A 9 7.78 17.67 -9.83
C GLY A 9 7.76 17.69 -11.36
N LYS A 10 8.90 17.95 -12.01
CA LYS A 10 9.04 18.02 -13.48
C LYS A 10 9.87 16.86 -14.00
N ASN A 11 9.98 16.77 -15.33
CA ASN A 11 10.84 15.81 -16.04
C ASN A 11 10.57 14.35 -15.63
N PRO A 12 9.42 13.77 -16.04
CA PRO A 12 9.08 12.40 -15.71
C PRO A 12 10.12 11.43 -16.29
N LYS A 13 10.61 10.52 -15.44
CA LYS A 13 11.57 9.46 -15.78
C LYS A 13 10.90 8.10 -15.61
N CYS A 14 10.06 7.73 -16.57
CA CYS A 14 9.27 6.49 -16.51
C CYS A 14 10.14 5.23 -16.50
N GLU A 15 11.37 5.31 -17.03
CA GLU A 15 12.39 4.25 -16.94
C GLU A 15 12.85 3.96 -15.51
N LEU A 16 12.57 4.85 -14.56
CA LEU A 16 12.84 4.68 -13.13
C LEU A 16 11.59 4.24 -12.35
N ALA A 17 10.53 3.80 -13.03
CA ALA A 17 9.33 3.30 -12.38
C ALA A 17 9.66 2.18 -11.37
N PRO A 18 9.06 2.21 -10.17
CA PRO A 18 9.32 1.18 -9.17
C PRO A 18 8.63 -0.13 -9.58
N HIS A 19 9.27 -1.26 -9.33
CA HIS A 19 8.62 -2.56 -9.49
C HIS A 19 7.58 -2.85 -8.39
N VAL A 20 7.76 -2.26 -7.20
CA VAL A 20 6.91 -2.48 -6.02
C VAL A 20 6.64 -1.13 -5.34
N ILE A 21 5.39 -0.87 -4.96
CA ILE A 21 5.02 0.29 -4.13
C ILE A 21 4.42 -0.22 -2.82
N ASN A 22 5.08 0.11 -1.71
CA ASN A 22 4.56 -0.12 -0.37
C ASN A 22 3.66 1.03 0.10
N ASN A 23 2.48 0.70 0.61
CA ASN A 23 1.49 1.64 1.11
C ASN A 23 1.11 1.28 2.55
N SER A 24 1.84 1.86 3.50
CA SER A 24 1.58 1.71 4.94
C SER A 24 0.52 2.70 5.45
N TRP A 25 -0.57 2.89 4.69
CA TRP A 25 -1.70 3.79 4.96
C TRP A 25 -3.01 3.17 4.47
N GLY A 26 -4.15 3.67 4.94
CA GLY A 26 -5.46 3.21 4.50
C GLY A 26 -6.61 3.91 5.24
N TYR A 27 -7.82 3.65 4.79
CA TYR A 27 -9.08 4.15 5.36
C TYR A 27 -9.94 2.98 5.85
N THR A 28 -10.71 3.21 6.92
CA THR A 28 -11.61 2.19 7.49
C THR A 28 -12.91 2.02 6.71
N LEU A 29 -13.22 2.94 5.80
CA LEU A 29 -14.40 2.87 4.94
C LEU A 29 -14.05 2.24 3.59
N SER A 30 -14.92 1.33 3.14
CA SER A 30 -14.85 0.77 1.79
C SER A 30 -15.14 1.86 0.76
N THR A 31 -14.21 2.10 -0.17
CA THR A 31 -14.38 3.09 -1.24
C THR A 31 -13.62 2.67 -2.50
N SER A 32 -14.11 3.03 -3.68
CA SER A 32 -13.42 2.82 -4.96
C SER A 32 -12.50 3.98 -5.36
N ALA A 33 -12.37 5.02 -4.52
CA ALA A 33 -11.66 6.26 -4.85
C ALA A 33 -10.20 6.06 -5.31
N PHE A 34 -9.55 4.96 -4.91
CA PHE A 34 -8.16 4.67 -5.28
C PHE A 34 -8.02 3.62 -6.39
N GLN A 35 -9.13 3.01 -6.83
CA GLN A 35 -9.12 1.89 -7.78
C GLN A 35 -8.43 2.30 -9.09
N ALA A 36 -8.76 3.48 -9.61
CA ALA A 36 -8.11 4.12 -10.75
C ALA A 36 -6.57 4.11 -10.70
N ALA A 37 -6.02 4.52 -9.54
CA ALA A 37 -4.58 4.63 -9.35
C ALA A 37 -3.93 3.24 -9.23
N VAL A 38 -4.61 2.31 -8.55
CA VAL A 38 -4.17 0.93 -8.41
C VAL A 38 -4.19 0.20 -9.76
N ASP A 39 -5.24 0.38 -10.56
CA ASP A 39 -5.36 -0.20 -11.90
C ASP A 39 -4.24 0.30 -12.81
N ALA A 40 -3.95 1.61 -12.76
CA ALA A 40 -2.84 2.18 -13.50
C ALA A 40 -1.48 1.59 -13.05
N TRP A 41 -1.26 1.37 -11.75
CA TRP A 41 -0.06 0.67 -11.27
C TRP A 41 0.02 -0.75 -11.81
N ARG A 42 -1.09 -1.49 -11.76
CA ARG A 42 -1.14 -2.87 -12.24
C ARG A 42 -0.90 -2.96 -13.74
N ALA A 43 -1.45 -2.04 -14.53
CA ALA A 43 -1.23 -1.93 -15.98
C ALA A 43 0.22 -1.57 -16.33
N ALA A 44 0.92 -0.84 -15.46
CA ALA A 44 2.34 -0.52 -15.59
C ALA A 44 3.28 -1.58 -14.97
N ASP A 45 2.77 -2.77 -14.65
CA ASP A 45 3.52 -3.86 -13.99
C ASP A 45 4.11 -3.50 -12.62
N ILE A 46 3.57 -2.48 -11.96
CA ILE A 46 3.92 -2.09 -10.60
C ILE A 46 3.09 -2.90 -9.62
N ILE A 47 3.74 -3.48 -8.60
CA ILE A 47 3.08 -4.33 -7.59
C ILE A 47 2.68 -3.48 -6.37
N PRO A 48 1.36 -3.23 -6.16
CA PRO A 48 0.89 -2.56 -4.97
C PRO A 48 0.81 -3.49 -3.76
N VAL A 49 1.49 -3.10 -2.68
CA VAL A 49 1.44 -3.77 -1.38
C VAL A 49 0.84 -2.79 -0.36
N PHE A 50 -0.18 -3.22 0.36
CA PHE A 50 -0.91 -2.39 1.32
C PHE A 50 -0.95 -3.05 2.70
N ALA A 51 -0.80 -2.23 3.73
CA ALA A 51 -1.11 -2.63 5.10
C ALA A 51 -2.62 -2.94 5.23
N ASN A 52 -2.99 -4.10 5.78
CA ASN A 52 -4.40 -4.51 5.87
C ASN A 52 -5.25 -3.64 6.82
N GLY A 53 -4.60 -2.89 7.71
CA GLY A 53 -5.20 -2.03 8.73
C GLY A 53 -4.86 -2.46 10.16
N ASN A 54 -5.16 -1.58 11.13
CA ASN A 54 -4.89 -1.81 12.56
C ASN A 54 -6.17 -1.73 13.41
N SER A 55 -7.31 -2.14 12.84
CA SER A 55 -8.64 -2.02 13.45
C SER A 55 -9.19 -3.36 13.98
N GLY A 56 -8.33 -4.37 14.15
CA GLY A 56 -8.69 -5.59 14.87
C GLY A 56 -9.06 -5.32 16.34
N ARG A 57 -9.64 -6.28 17.07
CA ARG A 57 -9.82 -7.71 16.76
C ARG A 57 -11.10 -8.05 15.98
N THR A 58 -12.03 -7.12 15.82
CA THR A 58 -13.31 -7.47 15.18
C THR A 58 -13.11 -7.87 13.71
N CYS A 59 -13.99 -8.74 13.23
CA CYS A 59 -14.04 -9.15 11.83
C CYS A 59 -14.48 -8.00 10.93
N SER A 60 -14.23 -8.12 9.64
CA SER A 60 -14.62 -7.13 8.63
C SER A 60 -14.05 -5.73 8.89
N THR A 61 -12.78 -5.68 9.27
CA THR A 61 -12.03 -4.46 9.61
C THR A 61 -10.93 -4.15 8.62
N THR A 62 -10.88 -4.86 7.49
CA THR A 62 -9.95 -4.60 6.39
C THR A 62 -10.18 -3.20 5.83
N GLY A 63 -9.11 -2.41 5.71
CA GLY A 63 -9.19 -1.06 5.18
C GLY A 63 -9.02 -0.98 3.67
N THR A 64 -9.51 0.10 3.06
CA THR A 64 -9.22 0.46 1.67
C THR A 64 -7.91 1.24 1.59
N PRO A 65 -7.03 1.02 0.59
CA PRO A 65 -7.17 0.11 -0.58
C PRO A 65 -6.81 -1.36 -0.37
N ALA A 66 -6.42 -1.80 0.83
CA ALA A 66 -5.96 -3.16 1.06
C ALA A 66 -7.03 -4.23 0.74
N ASP A 67 -8.30 -3.85 0.79
CA ASP A 67 -9.45 -4.66 0.39
C ASP A 67 -9.58 -4.89 -1.12
N TYR A 68 -8.86 -4.16 -1.99
CA TYR A 68 -8.97 -4.35 -3.44
C TYR A 68 -8.48 -5.72 -3.91
N LYS A 69 -9.03 -6.18 -5.04
CA LYS A 69 -8.72 -7.50 -5.63
C LYS A 69 -7.32 -7.56 -6.24
N ASN A 70 -6.84 -6.41 -6.72
CA ASN A 70 -5.60 -6.28 -7.48
C ASN A 70 -4.48 -5.63 -6.65
N VAL A 71 -4.49 -5.84 -5.33
CA VAL A 71 -3.41 -5.48 -4.41
C VAL A 71 -3.07 -6.64 -3.47
N ILE A 72 -1.85 -6.62 -2.93
CA ILE A 72 -1.43 -7.52 -1.85
C ILE A 72 -1.70 -6.81 -0.51
N GLY A 73 -2.73 -7.24 0.22
CA GLY A 73 -3.03 -6.81 1.57
C GLY A 73 -2.28 -7.64 2.61
N VAL A 74 -1.65 -6.98 3.58
CA VAL A 74 -0.69 -7.61 4.50
C VAL A 74 -1.16 -7.57 5.97
N GLY A 75 -1.33 -8.74 6.58
CA GLY A 75 -1.60 -8.93 8.01
C GLY A 75 -0.35 -8.81 8.89
N ASN A 76 -0.55 -8.55 10.18
CA ASN A 76 0.52 -8.27 11.14
C ASN A 76 0.74 -9.43 12.12
N LEU A 77 1.93 -10.04 12.07
CA LEU A 77 2.36 -11.09 12.99
C LEU A 77 3.38 -10.60 14.02
N GLY A 78 3.34 -11.24 15.18
CA GLY A 78 4.41 -11.26 16.17
C GLY A 78 5.61 -12.11 15.76
N THR A 79 6.71 -11.97 16.51
CA THR A 79 7.89 -12.85 16.38
C THR A 79 7.60 -14.29 16.79
N ASP A 80 6.49 -14.52 17.48
CA ASP A 80 5.96 -15.83 17.89
C ASP A 80 4.91 -16.35 16.91
N ASP A 81 4.85 -15.81 15.68
CA ASP A 81 3.90 -16.18 14.61
C ASP A 81 2.41 -16.02 14.98
N LYS A 82 2.14 -15.34 16.09
CA LYS A 82 0.79 -15.00 16.53
C LYS A 82 0.27 -13.79 15.79
N LEU A 83 -0.99 -13.84 15.36
CA LEU A 83 -1.66 -12.66 14.82
C LEU A 83 -1.71 -11.54 15.87
N SER A 84 -1.27 -10.35 15.48
CA SER A 84 -1.42 -9.17 16.32
C SER A 84 -2.91 -8.90 16.57
N PRO A 85 -3.33 -8.65 17.82
CA PRO A 85 -4.70 -8.28 18.16
C PRO A 85 -5.24 -7.10 17.34
N ALA A 86 -4.37 -6.13 17.04
CA ALA A 86 -4.72 -4.96 16.28
C ALA A 86 -4.80 -5.23 14.77
N SER A 87 -4.26 -6.35 14.26
CA SER A 87 -4.29 -6.64 12.82
C SER A 87 -5.73 -6.66 12.33
N SER A 88 -6.05 -5.81 11.37
CA SER A 88 -7.35 -5.84 10.69
C SER A 88 -7.57 -7.19 10.01
N ARG A 89 -8.83 -7.64 10.03
CA ARG A 89 -9.27 -8.95 9.59
C ARG A 89 -10.32 -8.83 8.50
N GLY A 90 -10.37 -9.84 7.66
CA GLY A 90 -11.45 -10.01 6.71
C GLY A 90 -12.75 -10.48 7.39
N PRO A 91 -13.75 -10.86 6.59
CA PRO A 91 -13.79 -10.68 5.14
C PRO A 91 -13.83 -9.20 4.75
N THR A 92 -13.57 -8.90 3.48
CA THR A 92 -13.91 -7.58 2.91
C THR A 92 -15.42 -7.36 2.92
N VAL A 93 -15.88 -6.14 2.62
CA VAL A 93 -17.32 -5.82 2.54
C VAL A 93 -18.05 -6.73 1.53
N ASP A 94 -17.38 -7.10 0.44
CA ASP A 94 -17.90 -8.03 -0.58
C ASP A 94 -17.59 -9.51 -0.30
N GLY A 95 -17.17 -9.87 0.92
CA GLY A 95 -17.05 -11.25 1.36
C GLY A 95 -15.73 -11.97 1.00
N ARG A 96 -14.77 -11.29 0.37
CA ARG A 96 -13.48 -11.89 0.01
C ARG A 96 -12.57 -12.02 1.22
N ILE A 97 -11.65 -12.98 1.13
CA ILE A 97 -10.63 -13.16 2.16
C ILE A 97 -9.59 -12.05 2.05
N LYS A 98 -9.35 -11.38 3.19
CA LYS A 98 -8.19 -10.52 3.45
C LYS A 98 -7.73 -10.72 4.90
N PRO A 99 -6.45 -10.52 5.23
CA PRO A 99 -5.34 -10.17 4.32
C PRO A 99 -5.05 -11.26 3.29
N ASP A 100 -4.23 -10.98 2.26
CA ASP A 100 -3.78 -12.04 1.34
C ASP A 100 -2.67 -12.87 2.00
N VAL A 101 -1.69 -12.20 2.60
CA VAL A 101 -0.58 -12.85 3.32
C VAL A 101 -0.31 -12.09 4.61
N SER A 102 0.42 -12.71 5.52
CA SER A 102 0.82 -12.08 6.77
C SER A 102 2.33 -12.05 6.91
N GLY A 103 2.86 -11.03 7.59
CA GLY A 103 4.29 -10.86 7.80
C GLY A 103 4.62 -10.25 9.16
N PRO A 104 5.90 -10.27 9.57
CA PRO A 104 6.33 -9.68 10.84
C PRO A 104 6.06 -8.17 10.88
N GLY A 105 5.26 -7.73 11.84
CA GLY A 105 4.92 -6.31 12.01
C GLY A 105 4.79 -5.86 13.46
N ASN A 106 4.91 -6.75 14.44
CA ASN A 106 4.86 -6.40 15.86
C ASN A 106 6.28 -6.25 16.43
N ARG A 107 6.52 -5.16 17.18
CA ARG A 107 7.80 -4.85 17.83
C ARG A 107 8.98 -4.86 16.86
N VAL A 108 8.78 -4.27 15.68
CA VAL A 108 9.80 -4.16 14.63
C VAL A 108 10.66 -2.93 14.89
N ARG A 109 11.97 -3.15 15.09
CA ARG A 109 12.95 -2.07 15.21
C ARG A 109 13.38 -1.60 13.82
N SER A 110 13.23 -0.31 13.53
CA SER A 110 13.65 0.29 12.25
C SER A 110 14.24 1.68 12.46
N ALA A 111 14.79 2.25 11.38
CA ALA A 111 15.29 3.64 11.36
C ALA A 111 14.17 4.63 11.71
N TRP A 112 14.54 5.74 12.35
CA TRP A 112 13.58 6.74 12.83
C TRP A 112 13.97 8.16 12.42
N HIS A 113 12.96 9.00 12.17
CA HIS A 113 13.13 10.32 11.57
C HIS A 113 13.83 11.35 12.48
N THR A 114 14.01 11.08 13.77
CA THR A 114 14.59 12.04 14.73
C THR A 114 16.12 12.17 14.65
N GLY A 115 16.79 11.40 13.78
CA GLY A 115 18.23 11.56 13.53
C GLY A 115 18.83 10.41 12.71
N ASN A 116 20.02 10.61 12.17
CA ASN A 116 20.68 9.65 11.26
C ASN A 116 21.03 8.29 11.90
N SER A 117 21.18 8.26 13.22
CA SER A 117 21.44 7.04 14.00
C SER A 117 20.24 6.62 14.85
N ALA A 118 19.09 7.28 14.68
CA ALA A 118 17.92 7.01 15.49
C ALA A 118 17.22 5.74 15.02
N TYR A 119 16.80 4.93 15.99
CA TYR A 119 15.98 3.75 15.77
C TYR A 119 14.79 3.78 16.71
N GLN A 120 13.67 3.27 16.26
CA GLN A 120 12.51 3.06 17.11
C GLN A 120 11.91 1.69 16.84
N THR A 121 11.36 1.09 17.89
CA THR A 121 10.58 -0.14 17.80
C THR A 121 9.11 0.22 17.82
N ILE A 122 8.40 -0.11 16.75
CA ILE A 122 6.95 0.13 16.61
C ILE A 122 6.23 -1.10 16.08
N SER A 123 4.90 -1.09 16.15
CA SER A 123 4.05 -2.21 15.77
C SER A 123 2.93 -1.77 14.83
N GLY A 124 2.60 -2.60 13.86
CA GLY A 124 1.44 -2.40 12.99
C GLY A 124 1.54 -3.17 11.68
N THR A 125 0.42 -3.28 10.95
CA THR A 125 0.44 -3.72 9.55
C THR A 125 1.29 -2.78 8.68
N SER A 126 1.48 -1.53 9.11
CA SER A 126 2.42 -0.57 8.52
C SER A 126 3.89 -1.02 8.56
N MET A 127 4.25 -1.94 9.46
CA MET A 127 5.59 -2.56 9.55
C MET A 127 5.63 -3.89 8.80
N ALA A 128 4.53 -4.65 8.80
CA ALA A 128 4.42 -5.89 8.04
C ALA A 128 4.41 -5.67 6.52
N SER A 129 3.68 -4.66 6.03
CA SER A 129 3.60 -4.31 4.60
C SER A 129 4.98 -4.08 3.95
N PRO A 130 5.88 -3.24 4.50
CA PRO A 130 7.21 -3.06 3.91
C PRO A 130 8.10 -4.29 4.07
N HIS A 131 7.86 -5.15 5.07
CA HIS A 131 8.54 -6.45 5.17
C HIS A 131 8.18 -7.33 3.97
N VAL A 132 6.89 -7.43 3.63
CA VAL A 132 6.42 -8.17 2.44
C VAL A 132 6.91 -7.51 1.15
N ALA A 133 6.88 -6.19 1.05
CA ALA A 133 7.40 -5.48 -0.12
C ALA A 133 8.90 -5.75 -0.35
N GLY A 134 9.71 -5.79 0.72
CA GLY A 134 11.12 -6.19 0.66
C GLY A 134 11.31 -7.65 0.23
N ALA A 135 10.49 -8.57 0.74
CA ALA A 135 10.49 -9.96 0.30
C ALA A 135 10.14 -10.11 -1.20
N ILE A 136 9.17 -9.33 -1.69
CA ILE A 136 8.83 -9.28 -3.12
C ILE A 136 10.01 -8.75 -3.93
N ALA A 137 10.69 -7.70 -3.47
CA ALA A 137 11.88 -7.19 -4.15
C ALA A 137 13.01 -8.24 -4.25
N LEU A 138 13.21 -9.05 -3.21
CA LEU A 138 14.13 -10.20 -3.24
C LEU A 138 13.65 -11.29 -4.22
N TYR A 139 12.36 -11.57 -4.27
CA TYR A 139 11.81 -12.51 -5.25
C TYR A 139 12.03 -12.04 -6.69
N LEU A 140 11.79 -10.75 -6.97
CA LEU A 140 11.98 -10.15 -8.29
C LEU A 140 13.45 -10.07 -8.72
N SER A 141 14.38 -9.95 -7.77
CA SER A 141 15.81 -9.98 -8.09
C SER A 141 16.27 -11.37 -8.56
N ALA A 142 15.69 -12.43 -8.00
CA ALA A 142 15.90 -13.81 -8.43
C ALA A 142 15.08 -14.19 -9.69
N ASN A 143 13.87 -13.65 -9.83
CA ASN A 143 12.91 -13.96 -10.89
C ASN A 143 12.67 -12.73 -11.77
N LYS A 144 13.69 -12.34 -12.54
CA LYS A 144 13.63 -11.15 -13.40
C LYS A 144 12.47 -11.24 -14.37
N GLY A 145 11.69 -10.15 -14.46
CA GLY A 145 10.53 -10.06 -15.37
C GLY A 145 9.24 -10.68 -14.83
N ALA A 146 9.25 -11.29 -13.64
CA ALA A 146 8.03 -11.72 -12.98
C ALA A 146 7.10 -10.52 -12.73
N LYS A 147 5.82 -10.72 -12.98
CA LYS A 147 4.75 -9.73 -12.79
C LYS A 147 3.95 -10.08 -11.54
N TYR A 148 2.98 -9.24 -11.20
CA TYR A 148 2.15 -9.42 -10.02
C TYR A 148 1.58 -10.83 -9.89
N ASP A 149 1.04 -11.43 -10.95
CA ASP A 149 0.35 -12.71 -10.82
C ASP A 149 1.32 -13.84 -10.46
N GLN A 150 2.55 -13.82 -11.00
CA GLN A 150 3.60 -14.75 -10.57
C GLN A 150 4.04 -14.50 -9.13
N VAL A 151 4.18 -13.23 -8.72
CA VAL A 151 4.53 -12.87 -7.34
C VAL A 151 3.44 -13.30 -6.36
N TYR A 152 2.19 -12.93 -6.64
CA TYR A 152 1.03 -13.27 -5.82
C TYR A 152 0.93 -14.79 -5.67
N LYS A 153 1.01 -15.53 -6.78
CA LYS A 153 1.01 -16.99 -6.76
C LYS A 153 2.14 -17.54 -5.89
N ALA A 154 3.38 -17.12 -6.10
CA ALA A 154 4.52 -17.60 -5.32
C ALA A 154 4.29 -17.41 -3.82
N PHE A 155 3.96 -16.19 -3.38
CA PHE A 155 3.79 -15.88 -1.96
C PHE A 155 2.53 -16.49 -1.33
N THR A 156 1.49 -16.81 -2.10
CA THR A 156 0.26 -17.43 -1.56
C THR A 156 0.32 -18.96 -1.56
N THR A 157 1.05 -19.59 -2.49
CA THR A 157 1.20 -21.05 -2.52
C THR A 157 2.32 -21.57 -1.63
N THR A 158 3.29 -20.73 -1.27
CA THR A 158 4.44 -21.11 -0.43
C THR A 158 4.40 -20.47 0.95
N ALA A 159 3.26 -19.94 1.38
CA ALA A 159 3.09 -19.37 2.70
C ALA A 159 3.20 -20.46 3.78
N ASP A 160 3.89 -20.15 4.87
CA ASP A 160 4.01 -21.04 6.03
C ASP A 160 2.75 -20.93 6.89
N THR A 161 2.16 -22.09 7.21
CA THR A 161 0.95 -22.19 8.04
C THR A 161 1.18 -22.99 9.32
N LYS A 162 2.23 -23.83 9.37
CA LYS A 162 2.46 -24.79 10.46
C LYS A 162 2.76 -24.14 11.81
N THR A 163 3.38 -22.97 11.81
CA THR A 163 3.79 -22.26 13.03
C THR A 163 2.77 -21.22 13.49
N LEU A 164 1.75 -20.95 12.69
CA LEU A 164 0.69 -20.01 13.03
C LEU A 164 -0.20 -20.60 14.12
N THR A 165 -0.60 -19.76 15.07
CA THR A 165 -1.43 -20.17 16.22
C THR A 165 -2.88 -19.69 16.03
N PRO A 166 -3.84 -20.57 15.71
CA PRO A 166 -5.26 -20.21 15.68
C PRO A 166 -5.76 -19.80 17.06
N TYR A 167 -6.71 -18.87 17.11
CA TYR A 167 -7.35 -18.36 18.32
C TYR A 167 -8.83 -18.73 18.42
N ASN A 168 -9.34 -19.55 17.49
CA ASN A 168 -10.77 -19.79 17.29
C ASN A 168 -11.57 -18.49 17.05
N GLU A 169 -10.91 -17.46 16.52
CA GLU A 169 -11.53 -16.18 16.16
C GLU A 169 -12.01 -16.28 14.70
N ASN A 170 -13.15 -16.93 14.49
CA ASN A 170 -13.63 -17.29 13.15
C ASN A 170 -14.32 -16.12 12.45
N CYS A 171 -13.54 -15.32 11.71
CA CYS A 171 -14.10 -14.24 10.91
C CYS A 171 -14.73 -14.73 9.60
N GLY A 172 -15.97 -14.29 9.33
CA GLY A 172 -16.71 -14.65 8.12
C GLY A 172 -17.08 -16.14 8.02
N GLY A 173 -17.19 -16.84 9.17
CA GLY A 173 -17.53 -18.27 9.20
C GLY A 173 -16.40 -19.20 8.73
N VAL A 174 -15.19 -18.67 8.50
CA VAL A 174 -14.02 -19.46 8.13
C VAL A 174 -13.19 -19.73 9.38
N SER A 175 -12.89 -21.00 9.63
CA SER A 175 -11.98 -21.41 10.70
C SER A 175 -10.59 -20.82 10.49
N ASP A 176 -10.00 -20.25 11.52
CA ASP A 176 -8.66 -19.67 11.49
C ASP A 176 -7.52 -20.70 11.47
N SER A 177 -7.84 -21.99 11.58
CA SER A 177 -6.92 -23.10 11.33
C SER A 177 -6.99 -23.65 9.90
N LYS A 178 -7.93 -23.18 9.07
CA LYS A 178 -8.05 -23.54 7.64
C LYS A 178 -7.50 -22.39 6.80
N TYR A 179 -6.67 -22.67 5.80
CA TYR A 179 -6.07 -21.64 4.94
C TYR A 179 -6.61 -21.73 3.50
N PRO A 180 -6.80 -20.59 2.82
CA PRO A 180 -6.72 -19.23 3.36
C PRO A 180 -7.87 -18.90 4.34
N ASN A 181 -7.64 -17.94 5.24
CA ASN A 181 -8.67 -17.42 6.16
C ASN A 181 -8.58 -15.91 6.38
N ASN A 182 -9.60 -15.36 7.03
CA ASN A 182 -9.76 -13.92 7.28
C ASN A 182 -8.82 -13.34 8.36
N ASN A 183 -7.97 -14.16 8.97
CA ASN A 183 -7.02 -13.75 10.00
C ASN A 183 -5.60 -13.65 9.43
N TYR A 184 -5.15 -14.71 8.79
CA TYR A 184 -3.78 -14.89 8.32
C TYR A 184 -3.63 -14.79 6.80
N GLY A 185 -4.74 -14.77 6.05
CA GLY A 185 -4.72 -14.95 4.61
C GLY A 185 -4.30 -16.35 4.25
N PHE A 186 -3.41 -16.47 3.26
CA PHE A 186 -2.75 -17.73 2.88
C PHE A 186 -1.71 -18.20 3.91
N GLY A 187 -1.27 -17.33 4.83
CA GLY A 187 -0.31 -17.65 5.89
C GLY A 187 0.82 -16.64 6.00
N ARG A 188 1.90 -17.02 6.71
CA ARG A 188 3.10 -16.19 6.83
C ARG A 188 3.93 -16.28 5.56
N ILE A 189 4.40 -15.15 5.03
CA ILE A 189 5.31 -15.16 3.88
C ILE A 189 6.62 -15.91 4.19
N ASN A 190 7.13 -16.64 3.19
CA ASN A 190 8.43 -17.28 3.22
C ASN A 190 9.16 -17.02 1.89
N VAL A 191 10.11 -16.09 1.91
CA VAL A 191 10.82 -15.67 0.68
C VAL A 191 11.70 -16.78 0.11
N ALA A 192 12.30 -17.63 0.96
CA ALA A 192 13.15 -18.73 0.52
C ALA A 192 12.34 -19.81 -0.22
N SER A 193 11.16 -20.16 0.31
CA SER A 193 10.24 -21.06 -0.38
C SER A 193 9.70 -20.41 -1.67
N ALA A 194 9.36 -19.11 -1.64
CA ALA A 194 8.82 -18.40 -2.80
C ALA A 194 9.79 -18.37 -3.99
N ILE A 195 11.10 -18.19 -3.75
CA ILE A 195 12.12 -18.23 -4.82
C ILE A 195 12.44 -19.64 -5.34
N GLY A 196 11.80 -20.68 -4.81
CA GLY A 196 12.03 -22.09 -5.19
C GLY A 196 13.19 -22.75 -4.44
N GLY A 197 13.76 -22.10 -3.44
CA GLY A 197 14.86 -22.63 -2.63
C GLY A 197 14.35 -23.56 -1.54
N GLY A 198 13.60 -24.62 -1.91
CA GLY A 198 12.96 -25.56 -0.98
C GLY A 198 13.89 -25.99 0.17
N VAL A 199 13.79 -25.29 1.31
CA VAL A 199 14.61 -25.51 2.50
C VAL A 199 13.76 -25.15 3.72
N ALA A 200 13.56 -26.15 4.57
CA ALA A 200 12.94 -25.98 5.89
C ALA A 200 13.71 -24.92 6.71
N PRO A 201 13.04 -24.08 7.50
CA PRO A 201 13.72 -23.02 8.25
C PRO A 201 14.78 -23.61 9.19
N PRO A 202 15.99 -23.03 9.26
CA PRO A 202 16.97 -23.44 10.24
C PRO A 202 16.45 -23.15 11.65
N SER A 203 16.64 -24.13 12.54
CA SER A 203 16.38 -24.03 13.97
C SER A 203 17.05 -22.79 14.58
N SER A 204 16.40 -22.23 15.59
CA SER A 204 16.80 -21.05 16.33
C SER A 204 18.16 -21.19 17.01
N SER A 205 19.24 -20.84 16.32
CA SER A 205 20.52 -20.49 16.96
C SER A 205 21.47 -19.84 15.94
N THR A 206 21.27 -18.57 15.61
CA THR A 206 22.38 -17.73 15.14
C THR A 206 22.14 -16.32 15.64
N SER A 207 22.96 -15.94 16.62
CA SER A 207 23.02 -14.60 17.20
C SER A 207 23.24 -13.55 16.11
N ALA A 208 22.41 -12.51 16.13
CA ALA A 208 22.51 -11.36 15.25
C ALA A 208 23.93 -10.74 15.28
N PRO A 209 24.48 -10.31 14.13
CA PRO A 209 25.77 -9.63 14.12
C PRO A 209 25.66 -8.30 14.87
N SER A 210 26.58 -8.11 15.83
CA SER A 210 26.71 -6.87 16.60
C SER A 210 27.14 -5.72 15.68
N PRO A 211 26.59 -4.49 15.80
CA PRO A 211 27.01 -3.37 14.98
C PRO A 211 28.46 -2.99 15.32
N SER A 212 29.36 -3.10 14.35
CA SER A 212 30.71 -2.56 14.45
C SER A 212 30.64 -1.03 14.56
N LYS A 213 31.29 -0.51 15.62
CA LYS A 213 31.49 0.91 15.92
C LYS A 213 32.13 1.64 14.72
N PRO A 214 31.65 2.83 14.30
CA PRO A 214 32.34 3.61 13.28
C PRO A 214 33.70 4.10 13.80
N SER A 215 34.76 3.82 13.03
CA SER A 215 36.11 4.31 13.26
C SER A 215 36.19 5.82 12.96
N ALA A 216 36.90 6.55 13.83
CA ALA A 216 37.15 7.99 13.71
C ALA A 216 38.41 8.25 12.87
N SER A 217 38.27 9.06 11.81
CA SER A 217 39.31 9.79 11.06
C SER A 217 38.65 10.35 9.78
N ASP A 218 38.66 11.62 9.38
CA ASP A 218 39.18 12.90 9.87
C ASP A 218 38.36 14.01 9.14
N PRO A 219 38.42 15.30 9.50
CA PRO A 219 37.38 16.29 9.19
C PRO A 219 37.57 16.97 7.83
N SER A 220 36.48 17.10 7.06
CA SER A 220 36.35 18.11 6.02
C SER A 220 35.22 19.08 6.39
N THR A 221 35.61 20.32 6.61
CA THR A 221 34.85 21.50 7.04
C THR A 221 33.49 21.66 6.33
N PRO A 222 32.37 21.86 7.05
CA PRO A 222 31.10 22.22 6.42
C PRO A 222 31.05 23.72 6.11
N ALA A 223 30.72 24.05 4.86
CA ALA A 223 30.33 25.39 4.46
C ALA A 223 29.02 25.78 5.14
N THR A 224 29.04 26.92 5.84
CA THR A 224 27.90 27.58 6.46
C THR A 224 26.80 27.87 5.44
N SER A 225 25.59 27.33 5.64
CA SER A 225 24.38 27.85 5.00
C SER A 225 23.34 28.15 6.07
N THR A 226 22.94 29.41 6.10
CA THR A 226 22.02 30.03 7.05
C THR A 226 20.56 29.92 6.60
N ARG A 227 19.65 29.86 7.59
CA ARG A 227 18.18 30.02 7.58
C ARG A 227 17.33 28.78 7.19
N ARG A 228 16.15 28.54 7.79
CA ARG A 228 15.26 29.31 8.70
C ARG A 228 14.37 28.30 9.50
N PRO A 229 13.74 28.68 10.63
CA PRO A 229 12.92 27.78 11.45
C PRO A 229 11.60 27.41 10.77
N PHE A 230 11.18 26.15 10.89
CA PHE A 230 9.83 25.68 10.58
C PHE A 230 8.82 26.20 11.62
N PRO A 231 7.64 26.71 11.22
CA PRO A 231 6.60 27.08 12.18
C PRO A 231 5.84 25.84 12.66
N SER A 232 5.71 25.73 13.99
CA SER A 232 4.82 24.80 14.68
C SER A 232 3.36 25.21 14.45
N PHE A 233 2.51 24.28 14.02
CA PHE A 233 1.07 24.47 14.02
C PHE A 233 0.44 23.78 15.24
N PRO A 234 -0.39 24.47 16.04
CA PRO A 234 -1.13 23.86 17.15
C PRO A 234 -2.33 23.06 16.63
N MET A 235 -2.63 21.95 17.29
CA MET A 235 -3.89 21.22 17.14
C MET A 235 -5.06 22.06 17.64
N THR A 236 -6.11 22.19 16.84
CA THR A 236 -7.40 22.72 17.29
C THR A 236 -8.49 21.70 16.99
N SER A 237 -9.14 21.23 18.05
CA SER A 237 -10.41 20.51 18.05
C SER A 237 -11.54 21.37 17.49
N ALA A 238 -12.49 20.76 16.75
CA ALA A 238 -13.75 21.41 16.40
C ALA A 238 -14.97 20.59 16.87
N PRO A 239 -16.09 21.24 17.29
CA PRO A 239 -17.19 20.63 18.02
C PRO A 239 -18.46 20.38 17.18
N SER A 240 -19.49 19.85 17.86
CA SER A 240 -20.77 19.29 17.40
C SER A 240 -21.84 20.28 16.87
N SER A 241 -22.56 19.82 15.84
CA SER A 241 -24.02 19.95 15.50
C SER A 241 -24.83 21.25 15.62
N SER A 242 -25.45 21.70 14.50
CA SER A 242 -26.93 21.78 14.29
C SER A 242 -27.32 22.43 12.93
N PRO A 243 -28.56 22.20 12.41
CA PRO A 243 -28.87 22.25 10.97
C PRO A 243 -29.52 23.56 10.50
N ALA A 244 -29.34 23.90 9.22
CA ALA A 244 -30.09 24.98 8.56
C ALA A 244 -30.55 24.56 7.14
N THR A 245 -31.79 24.96 6.85
CA THR A 245 -32.72 24.63 5.75
C THR A 245 -32.24 24.97 4.32
N PRO A 246 -32.74 24.28 3.28
CA PRO A 246 -32.32 24.51 1.89
C PRO A 246 -33.11 25.65 1.24
N ARG A 247 -32.40 26.53 0.50
CA ARG A 247 -33.01 27.54 -0.41
C ARG A 247 -32.80 27.11 -1.87
N PRO A 248 -33.74 27.44 -2.78
CA PRO A 248 -33.81 26.87 -4.13
C PRO A 248 -32.88 27.56 -5.14
N PHE A 249 -32.41 26.78 -6.10
CA PHE A 249 -31.62 27.21 -7.26
C PHE A 249 -32.47 27.96 -8.30
N PRO A 250 -31.98 29.05 -8.90
CA PRO A 250 -32.53 29.55 -10.15
C PRO A 250 -31.82 28.89 -11.34
N THR A 251 -32.64 28.36 -12.25
CA THR A 251 -32.29 27.86 -13.58
C THR A 251 -32.19 29.01 -14.58
N SER A 252 -31.06 29.13 -15.29
CA SER A 252 -31.02 29.51 -16.72
C SER A 252 -29.61 29.29 -17.31
N PRO A 253 -29.51 28.97 -18.62
CA PRO A 253 -28.33 28.37 -19.23
C PRO A 253 -27.34 29.42 -19.73
N LEU A 254 -26.05 29.18 -19.48
CA LEU A 254 -24.94 29.87 -20.12
C LEU A 254 -24.01 28.82 -20.72
N THR A 255 -24.04 28.68 -22.04
CA THR A 255 -22.86 28.27 -22.82
C THR A 255 -22.32 29.53 -23.48
N PRO A 256 -21.02 29.83 -23.33
CA PRO A 256 -20.11 29.44 -24.39
C PRO A 256 -18.73 28.92 -23.91
N SER A 257 -18.28 27.84 -24.59
CA SER A 257 -16.90 27.41 -24.87
C SER A 257 -15.80 27.63 -23.81
N LEU A 258 -15.36 26.53 -23.17
CA LEU A 258 -14.09 26.42 -22.46
C LEU A 258 -13.09 25.54 -23.26
N PRO A 259 -11.78 25.83 -23.19
CA PRO A 259 -10.75 25.33 -24.12
C PRO A 259 -10.44 23.84 -23.95
N SER A 260 -9.97 23.23 -25.04
CA SER A 260 -9.60 21.82 -25.19
C SER A 260 -8.72 21.27 -24.05
N ILE A 261 -9.35 20.59 -23.08
CA ILE A 261 -8.72 19.94 -21.90
C ILE A 261 -7.92 18.69 -22.29
N CYS A 262 -8.08 18.22 -23.53
CA CYS A 262 -7.64 16.89 -23.94
C CYS A 262 -6.14 16.71 -24.16
N ASN A 263 -5.31 17.77 -24.17
CA ASN A 263 -3.85 17.69 -24.28
C ASN A 263 -3.32 16.69 -25.34
N GLY A 264 -4.03 16.53 -26.47
CA GLY A 264 -3.66 15.62 -27.56
C GLY A 264 -3.94 14.13 -27.33
N CYS A 265 -4.63 13.75 -26.24
CA CYS A 265 -4.99 12.36 -25.97
C CYS A 265 -6.14 11.88 -26.85
N THR A 266 -6.01 10.66 -27.38
CA THR A 266 -7.10 9.90 -28.04
C THR A 266 -7.68 8.89 -27.03
N GLY A 267 -8.51 9.34 -26.10
CA GLY A 267 -9.08 8.49 -25.04
C GLY A 267 -9.35 9.25 -23.73
N CYS A 268 -9.39 8.56 -22.59
CA CYS A 268 -9.59 9.23 -21.30
C CYS A 268 -8.34 10.00 -20.86
N TYR A 269 -8.49 11.26 -20.45
CA TYR A 269 -7.41 12.09 -19.94
C TYR A 269 -7.70 12.53 -18.50
N SER A 270 -6.73 12.39 -17.59
CA SER A 270 -6.83 12.96 -16.25
C SER A 270 -6.05 14.27 -16.17
N ALA A 271 -6.76 15.36 -15.89
CA ALA A 271 -6.14 16.68 -15.68
C ALA A 271 -5.27 16.73 -14.42
N PHE A 272 -5.62 15.93 -13.41
CA PHE A 272 -4.91 15.89 -12.13
C PHE A 272 -3.52 15.27 -12.24
N ILE A 273 -3.37 14.15 -12.97
CA ILE A 273 -2.07 13.49 -13.19
C ILE A 273 -1.45 13.77 -14.57
N LYS A 274 -2.12 14.57 -15.41
CA LYS A 274 -1.69 14.95 -16.77
C LYS A 274 -1.29 13.75 -17.64
N PHE A 275 -2.14 12.72 -17.67
CA PHE A 275 -1.85 11.45 -18.34
C PHE A 275 -3.00 11.04 -19.27
N CYS A 276 -2.64 10.57 -20.47
CA CYS A 276 -3.57 9.87 -21.37
C CYS A 276 -3.67 8.41 -20.91
N LEU A 277 -4.84 8.02 -20.41
CA LEU A 277 -5.08 6.64 -20.01
C LEU A 277 -5.15 5.73 -21.26
N PRO A 278 -4.95 4.40 -21.10
CA PRO A 278 -5.01 3.46 -22.20
C PRO A 278 -6.30 3.62 -23.03
N PRO A 279 -6.24 3.47 -24.36
CA PRO A 279 -7.39 3.65 -25.25
C PRO A 279 -8.49 2.60 -25.07
N GLU A 280 -8.19 1.54 -24.30
CA GLU A 280 -9.13 0.47 -23.94
C GLU A 280 -10.20 0.94 -22.94
N LEU A 281 -9.93 2.01 -22.17
CA LEU A 281 -10.94 2.62 -21.33
C LEU A 281 -11.93 3.38 -22.19
N GLY A 282 -13.23 3.17 -21.99
CA GLY A 282 -14.34 3.87 -22.66
C GLY A 282 -14.82 5.12 -21.91
N GLN A 283 -15.77 5.83 -22.52
CA GLN A 283 -16.38 7.05 -21.94
C GLN A 283 -16.98 6.80 -20.55
N ALA A 284 -17.67 5.67 -20.36
CA ALA A 284 -18.29 5.31 -19.08
C ALA A 284 -17.27 5.12 -17.95
N GLU A 285 -16.13 4.49 -18.24
CA GLU A 285 -15.05 4.31 -17.27
C GLU A 285 -14.36 5.64 -16.98
N CYS A 286 -14.24 6.51 -17.99
CA CYS A 286 -13.70 7.85 -17.81
C CYS A 286 -14.56 8.72 -16.88
N THR A 287 -15.89 8.61 -16.99
CA THR A 287 -16.82 9.31 -16.10
C THR A 287 -16.78 8.83 -14.65
N MET A 288 -16.16 7.68 -14.36
CA MET A 288 -15.97 7.22 -12.98
C MET A 288 -14.82 7.96 -12.26
N PHE A 289 -13.96 8.68 -12.99
CA PHE A 289 -12.85 9.47 -12.43
C PHE A 289 -13.27 10.89 -11.98
N THR A 290 -14.50 11.07 -11.48
CA THR A 290 -15.01 12.38 -11.01
C THR A 290 -14.13 12.98 -9.90
N ALA A 291 -13.56 12.15 -9.03
CA ALA A 291 -12.63 12.58 -7.99
C ALA A 291 -11.25 13.02 -8.51
N LEU A 292 -10.89 12.65 -9.74
CA LEU A 292 -9.57 12.88 -10.36
C LEU A 292 -9.62 13.84 -11.57
N GLN A 293 -10.75 14.51 -11.80
CA GLN A 293 -11.01 15.35 -12.97
C GLN A 293 -10.70 14.64 -14.30
N GLY A 294 -11.19 13.41 -14.47
CA GLY A 294 -11.11 12.69 -15.75
C GLY A 294 -12.03 13.30 -16.82
N THR A 295 -11.54 13.43 -18.06
CA THR A 295 -12.29 13.91 -19.23
C THR A 295 -12.15 12.91 -20.37
N TRP A 296 -13.26 12.53 -20.99
CA TRP A 296 -13.25 11.68 -22.17
C TRP A 296 -12.90 12.49 -23.42
N CYS A 297 -11.90 12.04 -24.19
CA CYS A 297 -11.41 12.70 -25.40
C CYS A 297 -11.45 11.80 -26.64
N GLY A 298 -12.21 10.70 -26.59
CA GLY A 298 -12.50 9.87 -27.77
C GLY A 298 -13.54 10.52 -28.69
N LYS A 299 -13.67 10.01 -29.92
CA LYS A 299 -14.80 10.38 -30.80
C LYS A 299 -16.09 9.78 -30.21
N GLU A 300 -17.16 10.59 -30.16
CA GLU A 300 -18.53 10.13 -29.88
C GLU A 300 -19.03 9.20 -30.99
#